data_AF-A0A9E1U762-F1
#
_entry.id   AF-A0A9E1U762-F1
#
_cell.length_a   1.000
_cell.length_b   1.000
_cell.length_c   1.000
_cell.angle_alpha   90.00
_cell.angle_beta   90.00
_cell.angle_gamma   90.00
#
_symmetry.space_group_name_H-M   'P 1'
#
loop_
_entity.id
_entity.type
_entity.pdbx_description
1 polymer ?
#
loop_
_entity_poly.entity_id
_entity_poly.type
_entity_poly.pdbx_seq_one_letter_code
_entity_poly.pdbx_strand_id
1 'polypeptide(L)'
;MNGPLSQALQSVGIRVCHHPVLVTAPPPSWKAFDAAWLQRQQVDWVGFTSQRAVRWFSQRLATLGGNLAELSHCKIACIGPSTAETWVALGGQLPLVPEVSHAEALGEAILQTGIASGHCCWLPQALQAREALGVLLREAGIKILETPTYQIL
;
A
#
# COMPACT_ATOMS: atom_id res chain seq x y z
N MET A 1 -2.22 -6.41 20.22
CA MET A 1 -1.84 -7.61 19.43
C MET A 1 -0.45 -8.03 19.89
N ASN A 2 -0.22 -9.30 20.24
CA ASN A 2 1.11 -9.80 20.57
C ASN A 2 1.91 -9.99 19.27
N GLY A 3 2.69 -8.97 18.90
CA GLY A 3 3.60 -9.05 17.76
C GLY A 3 4.85 -9.90 18.09
N PRO A 4 5.71 -10.15 17.08
CA PRO A 4 6.89 -11.01 17.23
C PRO A 4 7.81 -10.58 18.38
N LEU A 5 8.02 -9.26 18.54
CA LEU A 5 8.82 -8.72 19.65
C LEU A 5 8.18 -9.01 21.02
N SER A 6 6.86 -8.85 21.14
CA SER A 6 6.16 -9.12 22.39
C SER A 6 6.26 -10.59 22.78
N GLN A 7 6.13 -11.50 21.81
CA GLN A 7 6.30 -12.93 22.02
C GLN A 7 7.73 -13.28 22.45
N ALA A 8 8.74 -12.68 21.80
CA ALA A 8 10.15 -12.89 22.14
C ALA A 8 10.50 -12.37 23.55
N LEU A 9 9.91 -11.26 23.98
CA LEU A 9 10.09 -10.76 25.35
C LEU A 9 9.38 -11.65 26.37
N GLN A 10 8.17 -12.11 26.06
CA GLN A 10 7.42 -13.01 26.94
C GLN A 10 8.11 -14.38 27.10
N SER A 11 8.74 -14.91 26.05
CA SER A 11 9.45 -16.20 26.12
C SER A 11 10.66 -16.19 27.05
N VAL A 12 11.23 -15.01 27.33
CA VAL A 12 12.29 -14.82 28.34
C VAL A 12 11.77 -14.36 29.70
N GLY A 13 10.46 -14.47 29.94
CA GLY A 13 9.82 -14.16 31.23
C GLY A 13 9.51 -12.68 31.46
N ILE A 14 9.70 -11.81 30.47
CA ILE A 14 9.39 -10.38 30.60
C ILE A 14 7.89 -10.16 30.45
N ARG A 15 7.28 -9.50 31.45
CA ARG A 15 5.90 -9.04 31.37
C ARG A 15 5.79 -7.89 30.36
N VAL A 16 5.09 -8.12 29.25
CA VAL A 16 4.83 -7.10 28.23
C VAL A 16 3.49 -6.41 28.50
N CYS A 17 3.52 -5.09 28.65
CA CYS A 17 2.33 -4.24 28.70
C CYS A 17 2.19 -3.51 27.36
N HIS A 18 1.06 -3.70 26.67
CA HIS A 18 0.78 -3.01 25.41
C HIS A 18 0.07 -1.69 25.68
N HIS A 19 0.68 -0.59 25.26
CA HIS A 19 0.04 0.72 25.25
C HIS A 19 0.11 1.28 23.81
N PRO A 20 -0.93 1.05 22.98
CA PRO A 20 -0.89 1.44 21.58
C PRO A 20 -0.84 2.97 21.46
N VAL A 21 0.29 3.49 20.99
CA VAL A 21 0.51 4.94 20.78
C VAL A 21 0.06 5.39 19.39
N LEU A 22 -0.29 4.44 18.50
CA LEU A 22 -0.76 4.71 17.15
C LEU A 22 -1.98 3.85 16.87
N VAL A 23 -3.11 4.51 16.62
CA VAL A 23 -4.37 3.88 16.23
C VAL A 23 -4.68 4.28 14.79
N THR A 24 -5.20 3.35 14.00
CA THR A 24 -5.68 3.64 12.65
C THR A 24 -7.17 3.38 12.55
N ALA A 25 -7.86 4.22 11.81
CA ALA A 25 -9.29 4.12 11.52
C ALA A 25 -9.53 4.20 10.00
N PRO A 26 -10.74 3.85 9.52
CA PRO A 26 -11.14 4.16 8.14
C PRO A 26 -10.94 5.65 7.83
N PRO A 27 -10.69 6.01 6.57
CA PRO A 27 -10.59 7.40 6.17
C PRO A 27 -11.97 8.07 6.33
N PRO A 28 -12.03 9.42 6.43
CA PRO A 28 -13.29 10.15 6.49
C PRO A 28 -14.23 9.88 5.30
N SER A 29 -13.66 9.47 4.16
CA SER A 29 -14.42 9.15 2.95
C SER A 29 -13.67 8.14 2.08
N TRP A 30 -14.42 7.17 1.54
CA TRP A 30 -13.92 6.20 0.56
C TRP A 30 -14.13 6.65 -0.90
N LYS A 31 -14.72 7.82 -1.15
CA LYS A 31 -15.09 8.26 -2.52
C LYS A 31 -13.92 8.21 -3.52
N ALA A 32 -12.73 8.64 -3.10
CA ALA A 32 -11.55 8.63 -3.97
C ALA A 32 -11.11 7.19 -4.30
N PHE A 33 -11.13 6.30 -3.32
CA PHE A 33 -10.84 4.88 -3.51
C PHE A 33 -11.86 4.23 -4.46
N ASP A 34 -13.15 4.43 -4.21
CA ASP A 34 -14.22 3.82 -5.00
C ASP A 34 -14.18 4.32 -6.45
N ALA A 35 -13.89 5.61 -6.66
CA ALA A 35 -13.68 6.17 -7.99
C ALA A 35 -12.47 5.57 -8.71
N ALA A 36 -11.33 5.42 -8.02
CA ALA A 36 -10.16 4.75 -8.57
C ALA A 36 -10.45 3.28 -8.90
N TRP A 37 -11.20 2.57 -8.05
CA TRP A 37 -11.63 1.20 -8.29
C TRP A 37 -12.53 1.08 -9.54
N LEU A 38 -13.49 1.99 -9.71
CA LEU A 38 -14.32 2.02 -10.92
C LEU A 38 -13.49 2.23 -12.20
N GLN A 39 -12.39 2.97 -12.11
CA GLN A 39 -11.48 3.25 -13.21
C GLN A 39 -10.24 2.33 -13.26
N ARG A 40 -10.22 1.22 -12.48
CA ARG A 40 -9.05 0.32 -12.34
C ARG A 40 -8.48 -0.23 -13.66
N GLN A 41 -9.30 -0.32 -14.71
CA GLN A 41 -8.87 -0.73 -16.05
C GLN A 41 -7.92 0.27 -16.73
N GLN A 42 -7.87 1.52 -16.24
CA GLN A 42 -6.96 2.57 -16.70
C GLN A 42 -5.74 2.72 -15.78
N VAL A 43 -5.57 1.82 -14.80
CA VAL A 43 -4.45 1.82 -13.87
C VAL A 43 -3.46 0.78 -14.35
N ASP A 44 -2.20 1.18 -14.48
CA ASP A 44 -1.10 0.30 -14.89
C ASP A 44 -0.34 -0.24 -13.68
N TRP A 45 -0.31 0.54 -12.60
CA TRP A 45 0.44 0.24 -11.38
C TRP A 45 -0.37 0.47 -10.12
N VAL A 46 -0.16 -0.37 -9.11
CA VAL A 46 -0.63 -0.13 -7.74
C VAL A 46 0.56 -0.15 -6.78
N GLY A 47 0.81 0.96 -6.10
CA GLY A 47 1.92 1.13 -5.16
C GLY A 47 1.46 1.17 -3.70
N PHE A 48 1.99 0.27 -2.87
CA PHE A 48 1.70 0.22 -1.43
C PHE A 48 2.91 0.62 -0.59
N THR A 49 2.72 1.65 0.25
CA THR A 49 3.75 2.16 1.17
C THR A 49 3.62 1.62 2.60
N SER A 50 2.65 0.74 2.86
CA SER A 50 2.55 0.05 4.16
C SER A 50 1.66 -1.20 4.10
N GLN A 51 1.91 -2.14 5.01
CA GLN A 51 1.02 -3.28 5.27
C GLN A 51 -0.41 -2.85 5.63
N ARG A 52 -0.55 -1.70 6.31
CA ARG A 52 -1.87 -1.19 6.71
C ARG A 52 -2.69 -0.78 5.49
N ALA A 53 -2.07 -0.10 4.53
CA ALA A 53 -2.72 0.25 3.27
C ALA A 53 -3.22 -0.99 2.53
N VAL A 54 -2.40 -2.04 2.45
CA VAL A 54 -2.79 -3.33 1.84
C VAL A 54 -4.03 -3.94 2.52
N ARG A 55 -4.04 -3.98 3.87
CA ARG A 55 -5.17 -4.55 4.63
C ARG A 55 -6.45 -3.73 4.49
N TRP A 56 -6.36 -2.41 4.55
CA TRP A 56 -7.52 -1.54 4.38
C TRP A 56 -8.04 -1.56 2.93
N PHE A 57 -7.13 -1.63 1.97
CA PHE A 57 -7.45 -1.85 0.56
C PHE A 57 -8.28 -3.14 0.39
N SER A 58 -7.80 -4.27 0.91
CA SER A 58 -8.51 -5.56 0.74
C SER A 58 -9.86 -5.58 1.45
N GLN A 59 -9.95 -4.96 2.63
CA GLN A 59 -11.21 -4.81 3.34
C GLN A 59 -12.21 -3.98 2.54
N ARG A 60 -11.80 -2.82 2.02
CA ARG A 60 -12.69 -1.98 1.21
C ARG A 60 -13.11 -2.71 -0.06
N LEU A 61 -12.16 -3.35 -0.73
CA LEU A 61 -12.42 -4.14 -1.93
C LEU A 61 -13.50 -5.21 -1.70
N ALA A 62 -13.42 -5.95 -0.59
CA ALA A 62 -14.42 -6.94 -0.22
C ALA A 62 -15.81 -6.32 -0.04
N THR A 63 -15.92 -5.11 0.54
CA THR A 63 -17.20 -4.40 0.66
C THR A 63 -17.79 -3.95 -0.68
N LEU A 64 -16.94 -3.77 -1.70
CA LEU A 64 -17.37 -3.45 -3.06
C LEU A 64 -17.68 -4.71 -3.90
N GLY A 65 -17.51 -5.91 -3.33
CA GLY A 65 -17.65 -7.17 -4.06
C GLY A 65 -16.57 -7.41 -5.12
N GLY A 66 -15.46 -6.67 -5.05
CA GLY A 66 -14.37 -6.79 -6.02
C GLY A 66 -13.35 -7.87 -5.65
N ASN A 67 -12.51 -8.23 -6.61
CA ASN A 67 -11.48 -9.26 -6.48
C ASN A 67 -10.10 -8.74 -6.92
N LEU A 68 -9.03 -9.12 -6.22
CA LEU A 68 -7.65 -8.79 -6.61
C LEU A 68 -7.31 -9.28 -8.02
N ALA A 69 -7.94 -10.35 -8.51
CA ALA A 69 -7.80 -10.83 -9.89
C ALA A 69 -8.19 -9.77 -10.94
N GLU A 70 -9.03 -8.80 -10.59
CA GLU A 70 -9.38 -7.67 -11.46
C GLU A 70 -8.26 -6.64 -11.61
N LEU A 71 -7.17 -6.79 -10.86
CA LEU A 71 -5.93 -6.04 -11.00
C LEU A 71 -4.81 -6.89 -11.62
N SER A 72 -5.12 -8.03 -12.24
CA SER A 72 -4.12 -8.92 -12.83
C SER A 72 -3.36 -8.31 -14.02
N HIS A 73 -3.91 -7.26 -14.64
CA HIS A 73 -3.23 -6.45 -15.66
C HIS A 73 -2.30 -5.39 -15.05
N CYS A 74 -2.51 -5.03 -13.79
CA CYS A 74 -1.69 -4.06 -13.09
C CYS A 74 -0.40 -4.70 -12.57
N LYS A 75 0.71 -3.96 -12.66
CA LYS A 75 1.91 -4.28 -11.90
C LYS A 75 1.75 -3.79 -10.45
N ILE A 76 2.21 -4.57 -9.49
CA ILE A 76 2.11 -4.22 -8.06
C ILE A 76 3.49 -3.88 -7.54
N ALA A 77 3.59 -2.81 -6.76
CA ALA A 77 4.82 -2.41 -6.09
C ALA A 77 4.57 -2.26 -4.58
N CYS A 78 5.50 -2.75 -3.78
CA CYS A 78 5.43 -2.68 -2.32
C CYS A 78 6.73 -2.10 -1.79
N ILE A 79 6.64 -1.15 -0.84
CA ILE A 79 7.82 -0.45 -0.30
C ILE A 79 8.83 -1.38 0.38
N GLY A 80 8.42 -2.57 0.81
CA GLY A 80 9.33 -3.50 1.48
C GLY A 80 8.74 -4.89 1.68
N PRO A 81 9.56 -5.86 2.14
CA PRO A 81 9.21 -7.28 2.18
C PRO A 81 7.95 -7.57 2.98
N SER A 82 7.79 -6.97 4.15
CA SER A 82 6.60 -7.21 4.99
C SER A 82 5.28 -6.74 4.35
N THR A 83 5.32 -5.67 3.55
CA THR A 83 4.17 -5.18 2.78
C THR A 83 3.86 -6.15 1.64
N ALA A 84 4.88 -6.65 0.95
CA ALA A 84 4.76 -7.66 -0.09
C ALA A 84 4.20 -8.99 0.42
N GLU A 85 4.69 -9.48 1.56
CA GLU A 85 4.18 -10.67 2.23
C GLU A 85 2.70 -10.52 2.57
N THR A 86 2.28 -9.35 3.08
CA THR A 86 0.87 -9.08 3.38
C THR A 86 0.02 -9.09 2.12
N TRP A 87 0.52 -8.55 1.01
CA TRP A 87 -0.18 -8.55 -0.28
C TRP A 87 -0.33 -9.97 -0.85
N VAL A 88 0.75 -10.75 -0.86
CA VAL A 88 0.75 -12.14 -1.34
C VAL A 88 -0.13 -13.03 -0.47
N ALA A 89 -0.12 -12.85 0.85
CA ALA A 89 -0.97 -13.61 1.78
C ALA A 89 -2.48 -13.39 1.53
N LEU A 90 -2.86 -12.29 0.87
CA LEU A 90 -4.24 -11.99 0.47
C LEU A 90 -4.59 -12.53 -0.92
N GLY A 91 -3.68 -13.26 -1.57
CA GLY A 91 -3.86 -13.81 -2.92
C GLY A 91 -3.38 -12.89 -4.05
N GLY A 92 -2.64 -11.84 -3.72
CA GLY A 92 -2.02 -10.95 -4.70
C GLY A 92 -0.86 -11.61 -5.47
N GLN A 93 -0.59 -11.12 -6.68
CA GLN A 93 0.59 -11.51 -7.47
C GLN A 93 1.89 -11.03 -6.82
N LEU A 94 3.03 -11.64 -7.18
CA LEU A 94 4.34 -11.22 -6.67
C LEU A 94 4.61 -9.75 -7.02
N PRO A 95 4.80 -8.85 -6.03
CA PRO A 95 5.02 -7.45 -6.29
C PRO A 95 6.50 -7.15 -6.56
N LEU A 96 6.76 -6.03 -7.23
CA LEU A 96 8.06 -5.37 -7.20
C LEU A 96 8.35 -4.87 -5.78
N VAL A 97 9.56 -5.14 -5.29
CA VAL A 97 10.04 -4.68 -3.98
C VAL A 97 11.44 -4.10 -4.15
N PRO A 98 11.69 -2.84 -3.76
CA PRO A 98 13.03 -2.27 -3.81
C PRO A 98 13.94 -2.92 -2.76
N GLU A 99 15.26 -2.84 -2.96
CA GLU A 99 16.23 -3.31 -1.97
C GLU A 99 16.14 -2.54 -0.65
N VAL A 100 15.82 -1.24 -0.73
CA VAL A 100 15.71 -0.36 0.44
C VAL A 100 14.27 0.10 0.62
N SER A 101 13.76 0.02 1.86
CA SER A 101 12.36 0.28 2.17
C SER A 101 12.02 1.75 2.46
N HIS A 102 12.22 2.64 1.48
CA HIS A 102 11.74 4.03 1.53
C HIS A 102 11.04 4.45 0.24
N ALA A 103 10.39 5.61 0.25
CA ALA A 103 9.51 6.07 -0.82
C ALA A 103 10.27 6.32 -2.13
N GLU A 104 11.46 6.90 -2.05
CA GLU A 104 12.30 7.22 -3.20
C GLU A 104 12.80 5.95 -3.88
N ALA A 105 13.30 4.96 -3.13
CA ALA A 105 13.75 3.68 -3.67
C ALA A 105 12.60 2.91 -4.34
N LEU A 106 11.39 2.96 -3.77
CA LEU A 106 10.20 2.40 -4.42
C LEU A 106 9.88 3.11 -5.74
N GLY A 107 9.96 4.45 -5.75
CA GLY A 107 9.77 5.27 -6.95
C GLY A 107 10.78 4.93 -8.05
N GLU A 108 12.07 4.90 -7.71
CA GLU A 108 13.15 4.54 -8.61
C GLU A 108 12.99 3.12 -9.17
N ALA A 109 12.65 2.14 -8.32
CA ALA A 109 12.40 0.78 -8.76
C ALA A 109 11.24 0.71 -9.76
N ILE A 110 10.15 1.47 -9.52
CA ILE A 110 9.02 1.57 -10.45
C ILE A 110 9.50 2.16 -11.79
N LEU A 111 10.26 3.27 -11.76
CA LEU A 111 10.78 3.91 -12.98
C LEU A 111 11.70 3.00 -13.80
N GLN A 112 12.56 2.22 -13.13
CA GLN A 112 13.48 1.27 -13.79
C GLN A 112 12.76 0.16 -14.57
N THR A 113 11.47 -0.07 -14.32
CA THR A 113 10.68 -1.03 -15.10
C THR A 113 10.30 -0.56 -16.51
N GLY A 114 10.61 0.69 -16.84
CA GLY A 114 10.26 1.31 -18.12
C GLY A 114 8.86 1.92 -18.15
N ILE A 115 8.23 2.15 -16.99
CA ILE A 115 7.01 2.97 -16.93
C ILE A 115 7.33 4.37 -17.51
N ALA A 116 6.49 4.83 -18.41
CA ALA A 116 6.68 6.08 -19.14
C ALA A 116 5.53 7.07 -18.92
N SER A 117 5.73 8.31 -19.37
CA SER A 117 4.70 9.35 -19.40
C SER A 117 3.40 8.84 -20.03
N GLY A 118 2.27 9.14 -19.38
CA GLY A 118 0.94 8.71 -19.81
C GLY A 118 0.40 7.46 -19.11
N HIS A 119 1.24 6.69 -18.43
CA HIS A 119 0.76 5.62 -17.53
C HIS A 119 0.16 6.20 -16.25
N CYS A 120 -0.63 5.38 -15.56
CA CYS A 120 -1.34 5.69 -14.34
C CYS A 120 -0.92 4.77 -13.20
N CYS A 121 -0.47 5.36 -12.09
CA CYS A 121 -0.14 4.65 -10.86
C CYS A 121 -1.12 5.03 -9.75
N TRP A 122 -1.76 4.02 -9.16
CA TRP A 122 -2.65 4.16 -8.03
C TRP A 122 -1.87 3.94 -6.72
N LEU A 123 -1.95 4.90 -5.81
CA LEU A 123 -1.35 4.86 -4.48
C LEU A 123 -2.44 4.82 -3.39
N PRO A 124 -2.90 3.63 -2.98
CA PRO A 124 -3.67 3.45 -1.77
C PRO A 124 -2.77 3.66 -0.55
N GLN A 125 -3.07 4.67 0.28
CA GLN A 125 -2.18 5.07 1.36
C GLN A 125 -2.92 5.68 2.56
N ALA A 126 -2.17 6.08 3.60
CA ALA A 126 -2.73 6.84 4.71
C ALA A 126 -3.24 8.20 4.24
N LEU A 127 -4.23 8.77 4.94
CA LEU A 127 -4.66 10.16 4.73
C LEU A 127 -3.48 11.13 4.96
N GLN A 128 -2.61 10.83 5.92
CA GLN A 128 -1.41 11.61 6.24
C GLN A 128 -0.13 11.08 5.57
N ALA A 129 -0.26 10.39 4.44
CA ALA A 129 0.91 9.86 3.74
C ALA A 129 1.82 11.00 3.23
N ARG A 130 3.13 10.74 3.22
CA ARG A 130 4.11 11.67 2.65
C ARG A 130 4.00 11.66 1.13
N GLU A 131 4.17 12.82 0.52
CA GLU A 131 4.01 13.00 -0.93
C GLU A 131 5.22 12.52 -1.75
N ALA A 132 6.34 12.17 -1.13
CA ALA A 132 7.63 11.91 -1.79
C ALA A 132 7.53 10.94 -3.00
N LEU A 133 6.85 9.79 -2.83
CA LEU A 133 6.64 8.83 -3.91
C LEU A 133 5.78 9.42 -5.04
N GLY A 134 4.69 10.08 -4.70
CA GLY A 134 3.77 10.68 -5.67
C GLY A 134 4.43 11.83 -6.44
N VAL A 135 5.24 12.66 -5.77
CA VAL A 135 6.02 13.74 -6.41
C VAL A 135 7.01 13.16 -7.41
N LEU A 136 7.85 12.21 -6.98
CA LEU A 136 8.86 11.58 -7.84
C LEU A 136 8.25 10.96 -9.10
N LEU A 137 7.15 10.23 -8.97
CA LEU A 137 6.50 9.61 -10.13
C LEU A 137 5.81 10.66 -11.05
N ARG A 138 5.24 11.73 -10.49
CA ARG A 138 4.67 12.84 -11.29
C ARG A 138 5.74 13.57 -12.10
N GLU A 139 6.93 13.78 -11.53
CA GLU A 139 8.06 14.40 -12.23
C GLU A 139 8.50 13.57 -13.45
N ALA A 140 8.29 12.25 -13.41
CA ALA A 140 8.49 11.36 -14.56
C ALA A 140 7.30 11.32 -15.54
N GLY A 141 6.27 12.17 -15.35
CA GLY A 141 5.09 12.25 -16.23
C GLY A 141 4.02 11.18 -15.98
N ILE A 142 4.08 10.48 -14.85
CA ILE A 142 3.10 9.44 -14.50
C ILE A 142 1.89 10.10 -13.83
N LYS A 143 0.69 9.72 -14.27
CA LYS A 143 -0.56 10.13 -13.61
C LYS A 143 -0.68 9.39 -12.29
N ILE A 144 -0.83 10.12 -11.19
CA ILE A 144 -0.98 9.52 -9.85
C ILE A 144 -2.40 9.65 -9.35
N LEU A 145 -3.01 8.52 -8.97
CA LEU A 145 -4.25 8.47 -8.21
C LEU A 145 -3.89 8.22 -6.74
N GLU A 146 -4.06 9.21 -5.88
CA GLU A 146 -3.82 9.03 -4.44
C GLU A 146 -5.16 8.83 -3.74
N THR A 147 -5.30 7.72 -3.02
CA THR A 147 -6.56 7.41 -2.33
C THR A 147 -6.31 7.06 -0.87
N PRO A 148 -6.84 7.85 0.07
CA PRO A 148 -6.83 7.49 1.48
C PRO A 148 -7.55 6.16 1.71
N THR A 149 -6.89 5.23 2.38
CA THR A 149 -7.45 3.93 2.81
C THR A 149 -7.57 3.80 4.31
N TYR A 150 -6.88 4.67 5.05
CA TYR A 150 -7.00 4.80 6.50
C TYR A 150 -6.48 6.17 6.93
N GLN A 151 -6.75 6.52 8.18
CA GLN A 151 -6.13 7.67 8.85
C GLN A 151 -5.49 7.21 10.15
N ILE A 152 -4.46 7.93 10.57
CA ILE A 152 -3.91 7.83 11.92
C ILE A 152 -4.73 8.76 12.82
N LEU A 153 -5.13 8.28 14.00
CA LEU A 153 -5.85 9.02 15.04
C LEU A 153 -4.88 9.61 16.07
#